data_AF-A0A090VUC8-F1
#
_entry.id   AF-A0A090VUC8-F1
#
_cell.length_a   1.000
_cell.length_b   1.000
_cell.length_c   1.000
_cell.angle_alpha   90.00
_cell.angle_beta   90.00
_cell.angle_gamma   90.00
#
_symmetry.space_group_name_H-M   'P 1'
#
loop_
_entity.id
_entity.type
_entity.pdbx_description
1 polymer ?
#
loop_
_entity_poly.entity_id
_entity_poly.type
_entity_poly.pdbx_seq_one_letter_code
_entity_poly.pdbx_strand_id
1 'polypeptide(L)'
;MELVLSSEILDVRDGTHDSPKYIEKGYPLVTSKNLKQGVICFEDVKYVSEEDYNKINNRSKVDEGDILYSMIGSIGNYAIVTESPNYAIKNVALFKFKDENLYNKYFYYVLNSPFLENQIKSQQKGGTQKFVTLKILRNLKIPLPPLDTQKKIAAILDEADRLRQLNKQLIETYDALTQSLFLEMFGDPVSNPMGWERKSMKSLMKIVRGGSPRPIKNFLGGKNPWIKIGDATKGDDIYIYSTKEHIIDEGLKKTRLLPEGSLIFANCGVSLGFARIIKFQGCIHDAGWPF
;
A
#
# COMPACT_ATOMS: atom_id res chain seq x y z
N MET A 1 -2.95 -28.32 17.48
CA MET A 1 -1.72 -27.60 17.14
C MET A 1 -1.21 -27.01 18.44
N GLU A 2 -0.02 -27.40 18.87
CA GLU A 2 0.57 -26.90 20.11
C GLU A 2 0.99 -25.44 19.91
N LEU A 3 0.64 -24.60 20.87
CA LEU A 3 1.02 -23.18 20.88
C LEU A 3 2.01 -22.97 22.00
N VAL A 4 3.14 -22.36 21.69
CA VAL A 4 4.19 -22.03 22.64
C VAL A 4 4.27 -20.53 22.84
N LEU A 5 4.73 -20.08 23.99
CA LEU A 5 4.93 -18.65 24.23
C LEU A 5 6.23 -18.20 23.57
N SER A 6 6.21 -17.01 22.97
CA SER A 6 7.41 -16.43 22.36
C SER A 6 8.57 -16.30 23.34
N SER A 7 8.33 -16.04 24.62
CA SER A 7 9.39 -16.01 25.64
C SER A 7 10.09 -17.34 25.89
N GLU A 8 9.47 -18.46 25.52
CA GLU A 8 10.06 -19.80 25.71
C GLU A 8 11.09 -20.12 24.62
N ILE A 9 10.89 -19.59 23.41
CA ILE A 9 11.68 -19.92 22.22
C ILE A 9 12.51 -18.74 21.66
N LEU A 10 12.22 -17.50 22.09
CA LEU A 10 12.88 -16.27 21.65
C LEU A 10 13.42 -15.45 22.83
N ASP A 11 14.55 -14.78 22.60
CA ASP A 11 14.96 -13.63 23.42
C ASP A 11 14.35 -12.36 22.84
N VAL A 12 13.43 -11.72 23.57
CA VAL A 12 12.79 -10.48 23.12
C VAL A 12 13.36 -9.30 23.90
N ARG A 13 14.08 -8.43 23.19
CA ARG A 13 14.73 -7.21 23.71
C ARG A 13 14.31 -5.99 22.91
N ASP A 14 14.82 -4.82 23.26
CA ASP A 14 14.66 -3.61 22.48
C ASP A 14 15.94 -2.77 22.40
N GLY A 15 16.02 -1.98 21.32
CA GLY A 15 17.05 -0.97 21.15
C GLY A 15 16.92 0.18 22.13
N THR A 16 17.97 0.99 22.27
CA THR A 16 18.03 2.09 23.25
C THR A 16 16.81 3.01 23.19
N HIS A 17 16.44 3.60 24.33
CA HIS A 17 15.44 4.67 24.40
C HIS A 17 16.09 6.04 24.35
N ASP A 18 17.38 6.11 24.69
CA ASP A 18 18.13 7.34 24.73
C ASP A 18 18.35 7.88 23.31
N SER A 19 18.56 9.20 23.23
CA SER A 19 18.89 9.86 21.97
C SER A 19 20.39 10.18 21.98
N PRO A 20 21.24 9.30 21.42
CA PRO A 20 22.66 9.60 21.29
C PRO A 20 22.86 10.82 20.38
N LYS A 21 24.03 11.46 20.50
CA LYS A 21 24.37 12.62 19.67
C LYS A 21 24.61 12.16 18.24
N TYR A 22 23.85 12.72 17.31
CA TYR A 22 24.02 12.39 15.89
C TYR A 22 25.29 13.04 15.33
N ILE A 23 26.00 12.29 14.49
CA ILE A 23 27.20 12.73 13.78
C ILE A 23 27.03 12.52 12.28
N GLU A 24 27.90 13.13 11.46
CA GLU A 24 27.80 13.04 9.99
C GLU A 24 28.28 11.70 9.42
N LYS A 25 29.28 11.06 10.05
CA LYS A 25 29.83 9.77 9.66
C LYS A 25 30.11 8.92 10.88
N GLY A 26 29.70 7.66 10.85
CA GLY A 26 29.85 6.72 11.96
C GLY A 26 29.03 5.46 11.73
N TYR A 27 28.47 4.91 12.80
CA TYR A 27 27.63 3.72 12.74
C TYR A 27 26.16 4.12 12.55
N PRO A 28 25.40 3.51 11.61
CA PRO A 28 23.98 3.77 11.45
C PRO A 28 23.18 3.46 12.72
N LEU A 29 22.14 4.25 12.98
CA LEU A 29 21.16 4.04 14.03
C LEU A 29 19.80 3.71 13.42
N VAL A 30 19.46 2.43 13.41
CA VAL A 30 18.24 1.88 12.84
C VAL A 30 17.05 2.12 13.78
N THR A 31 15.97 2.65 13.22
CA THR A 31 14.71 2.92 13.92
C THR A 31 13.54 2.29 13.16
N SER A 32 12.32 2.42 13.69
CA SER A 32 11.11 1.90 13.03
C SER A 32 10.88 2.43 11.60
N LYS A 33 11.44 3.60 11.26
CA LYS A 33 11.36 4.18 9.90
C LYS A 33 12.23 3.44 8.88
N ASN A 34 13.27 2.77 9.35
CA ASN A 34 14.21 2.04 8.51
C ASN A 34 13.70 0.62 8.19
N LEU A 35 12.66 0.14 8.88
CA LEU A 35 12.07 -1.17 8.63
C LEU A 35 11.03 -1.04 7.51
N LYS A 36 11.39 -1.47 6.30
CA LYS A 36 10.55 -1.36 5.10
C LYS A 36 10.51 -2.70 4.36
N GLN A 37 9.31 -3.20 4.07
CA GLN A 37 9.11 -4.39 3.21
C GLN A 37 9.92 -5.64 3.62
N GLY A 38 10.09 -5.88 4.93
CA GLY A 38 10.82 -7.05 5.41
C GLY A 38 12.36 -6.91 5.41
N VAL A 39 12.89 -5.78 4.96
CA VAL A 39 14.32 -5.46 4.92
C VAL A 39 14.63 -4.17 5.67
N ILE A 40 15.92 -3.94 5.94
CA ILE A 40 16.42 -2.73 6.59
C ILE A 40 16.89 -1.76 5.52
N CYS A 41 16.32 -0.56 5.52
CA CYS A 41 16.58 0.50 4.55
C CYS A 41 17.39 1.64 5.20
N PHE A 42 18.53 1.98 4.59
CA PHE A 42 19.49 2.95 5.10
C PHE A 42 19.41 4.34 4.44
N GLU A 43 18.44 4.58 3.54
CA GLU A 43 18.30 5.84 2.76
C GLU A 43 18.30 7.11 3.64
N ASP A 44 17.58 7.09 4.77
CA ASP A 44 17.45 8.22 5.70
C ASP A 44 17.93 7.85 7.11
N VAL A 45 19.10 7.22 7.21
CA VAL A 45 19.64 6.78 8.50
C VAL A 45 20.49 7.86 9.17
N LYS A 46 20.40 7.93 10.51
CA LYS A 46 21.27 8.79 11.33
C LYS A 46 22.49 8.01 11.79
N TYR A 47 23.61 8.69 11.99
CA TYR A 47 24.84 8.06 12.46
C TYR A 47 25.15 8.42 13.91
N VAL A 48 25.78 7.48 14.62
CA VAL A 48 26.25 7.62 15.99
C VAL A 48 27.75 7.31 16.08
N SER A 49 28.37 7.79 17.14
CA SER A 49 29.78 7.52 17.43
C SER A 49 30.04 6.04 17.70
N GLU A 50 31.29 5.61 17.57
CA GLU A 50 31.69 4.24 17.94
C GLU A 50 31.44 3.95 19.42
N GLU A 51 31.64 4.94 20.29
CA GLU A 51 31.36 4.81 21.72
C GLU A 51 29.87 4.52 21.95
N ASP A 52 28.98 5.31 21.37
CA ASP A 52 27.53 5.13 21.48
C ASP A 52 27.09 3.79 20.88
N TYR A 53 27.64 3.43 19.71
CA TYR A 53 27.37 2.17 19.04
C TYR A 53 27.69 0.97 19.95
N ASN A 54 28.89 0.93 20.52
CA ASN A 54 29.32 -0.14 21.43
C ASN A 54 28.44 -0.17 22.68
N LYS A 55 28.11 1.00 23.25
CA LYS A 55 27.26 1.13 24.44
C LYS A 55 25.85 0.58 24.21
N ILE A 56 25.24 0.90 23.06
CA ILE A 56 23.91 0.40 22.70
C ILE A 56 23.96 -1.11 22.45
N ASN A 57 24.99 -1.60 21.77
CA ASN A 57 25.11 -3.02 21.45
C ASN A 57 25.39 -3.90 22.68
N ASN A 58 25.94 -3.38 23.76
CA ASN A 58 26.08 -4.14 25.02
C ASN A 58 24.76 -4.74 25.52
N ARG A 59 23.62 -4.07 25.28
CA ARG A 59 22.28 -4.57 25.65
C ARG A 59 21.55 -5.24 24.48
N SER A 60 21.71 -4.68 23.28
CA SER A 60 20.84 -4.98 22.14
C SER A 60 21.63 -5.20 20.85
N LYS A 61 22.75 -5.91 20.94
CA LYS A 61 23.50 -6.37 19.78
C LYS A 61 22.60 -7.21 18.88
N VAL A 62 22.51 -6.78 17.63
CA VAL A 62 21.81 -7.50 16.57
C VAL A 62 22.81 -8.48 15.95
N ASP A 63 22.36 -9.69 15.65
CA ASP A 63 23.15 -10.69 14.93
C ASP A 63 22.40 -11.11 13.64
N GLU A 64 23.11 -11.74 12.71
CA GLU A 64 22.52 -12.25 11.48
C GLU A 64 21.43 -13.29 11.78
N GLY A 65 20.31 -13.21 11.06
CA GLY A 65 19.14 -14.06 11.25
C GLY A 65 18.12 -13.54 12.27
N ASP A 66 18.45 -12.54 13.07
CA ASP A 66 17.52 -11.88 14.00
C ASP A 66 16.37 -11.17 13.25
N ILE A 67 15.28 -10.87 13.97
CA ILE A 67 14.18 -10.07 13.43
C ILE A 67 13.98 -8.79 14.25
N LEU A 68 13.96 -7.65 13.56
CA LEU A 68 13.58 -6.36 14.12
C LEU A 68 12.09 -6.12 13.92
N TYR A 69 11.42 -5.50 14.90
CA TYR A 69 9.99 -5.21 14.85
C TYR A 69 9.67 -3.81 15.40
N SER A 70 8.81 -3.09 14.68
CA SER A 70 8.38 -1.75 15.03
C SER A 70 7.32 -1.76 16.13
N MET A 71 7.67 -1.20 17.29
CA MET A 71 6.78 -1.13 18.45
C MET A 71 5.90 0.14 18.49
N ILE A 72 6.28 1.21 17.79
CA ILE A 72 5.67 2.54 17.87
C ILE A 72 5.64 3.19 16.49
N GLY A 73 4.52 3.84 16.15
CA GLY A 73 4.33 4.50 14.86
C GLY A 73 3.83 3.50 13.80
N SER A 74 4.70 3.10 12.88
CA SER A 74 4.45 2.05 11.88
C SER A 74 4.47 0.65 12.53
N ILE A 75 3.58 0.42 13.49
CA ILE A 75 3.49 -0.85 14.21
C ILE A 75 3.19 -1.97 13.23
N GLY A 76 3.93 -3.07 13.37
CA GLY A 76 3.77 -4.21 12.47
C GLY A 76 4.78 -4.22 11.35
N ASN A 77 5.58 -3.17 11.15
CA ASN A 77 6.74 -3.26 10.27
C ASN A 77 7.85 -4.08 10.94
N TYR A 78 8.51 -4.91 10.15
CA TYR A 78 9.58 -5.78 10.62
C TYR A 78 10.63 -5.96 9.54
N ALA A 79 11.80 -6.44 9.93
CA ALA A 79 12.86 -6.80 9.00
C ALA A 79 13.65 -7.99 9.53
N ILE A 80 14.00 -8.92 8.64
CA ILE A 80 14.95 -9.99 8.92
C ILE A 80 16.37 -9.49 8.62
N VAL A 81 17.29 -9.79 9.52
CA VAL A 81 18.70 -9.39 9.37
C VAL A 81 19.39 -10.44 8.51
N THR A 82 19.69 -10.09 7.26
CA THR A 82 20.29 -11.01 6.28
C THR A 82 21.79 -10.80 6.07
N GLU A 83 22.32 -9.70 6.58
CA GLU A 83 23.72 -9.32 6.44
C GLU A 83 24.33 -9.06 7.81
N SER A 84 25.66 -9.16 7.89
CA SER A 84 26.41 -8.86 9.11
C SER A 84 26.10 -7.43 9.59
N PRO A 85 25.44 -7.29 10.75
CA PRO A 85 24.95 -5.99 11.20
C PRO A 85 26.10 -5.10 11.64
N ASN A 86 26.14 -3.90 11.05
CA ASN A 86 27.07 -2.84 11.38
C ASN A 86 26.31 -1.58 11.84
N TYR A 87 25.28 -1.74 12.67
CA TYR A 87 24.42 -0.65 13.13
C TYR A 87 23.90 -0.87 14.55
N ALA A 88 23.50 0.21 15.21
CA ALA A 88 22.79 0.17 16.49
C ALA A 88 21.29 0.33 16.28
N ILE A 89 20.47 -0.13 17.22
CA ILE A 89 19.01 -0.03 17.13
C ILE A 89 18.41 0.85 18.22
N LYS A 90 17.32 1.56 17.89
CA LYS A 90 16.59 2.44 18.81
C LYS A 90 15.07 2.27 18.67
N ASN A 91 14.38 2.13 19.80
CA ASN A 91 12.90 2.05 19.87
C ASN A 91 12.26 1.00 18.95
N VAL A 92 12.99 -0.08 18.64
CA VAL A 92 12.51 -1.26 17.92
C VAL A 92 12.71 -2.49 18.80
N ALA A 93 11.80 -3.44 18.70
CA ALA A 93 11.96 -4.73 19.32
C ALA A 93 12.95 -5.58 18.50
N LEU A 94 13.69 -6.41 19.21
CA LEU A 94 14.65 -7.37 18.68
C LEU A 94 14.22 -8.76 19.14
N PHE A 95 13.92 -9.63 18.18
CA PHE A 95 13.71 -11.06 18.39
C PHE A 95 14.98 -11.81 18.05
N LYS A 96 15.62 -12.40 19.07
CA LYS A 96 16.74 -13.32 18.87
C LYS A 96 16.31 -14.75 19.04
N PHE A 97 16.80 -15.61 18.16
CA PHE A 97 16.45 -17.02 18.11
C PHE A 97 17.36 -17.81 19.05
N LYS A 98 16.80 -18.30 20.16
CA LYS A 98 17.52 -19.13 21.15
C LYS A 98 17.36 -20.61 20.88
N ASP A 99 16.19 -20.99 20.37
CA ASP A 99 15.83 -22.38 20.11
C ASP A 99 16.16 -22.73 18.65
N GLU A 100 17.01 -23.74 18.47
CA GLU A 100 17.36 -24.29 17.15
C GLU A 100 16.16 -24.92 16.43
N ASN A 101 15.08 -25.22 17.16
CA ASN A 101 13.83 -25.74 16.60
C ASN A 101 12.93 -24.66 15.98
N LEU A 102 13.29 -23.38 16.10
CA LEU A 102 12.55 -22.28 15.45
C LEU A 102 13.29 -21.78 14.21
N TYR A 103 12.72 -22.04 13.03
CA TYR A 103 13.24 -21.47 11.80
C TYR A 103 12.84 -19.99 11.70
N ASN A 104 13.83 -19.11 11.62
CA ASN A 104 13.62 -17.66 11.62
C ASN A 104 12.70 -17.17 10.49
N LYS A 105 12.83 -17.72 9.29
CA LYS A 105 12.00 -17.35 8.14
C LYS A 105 10.56 -17.83 8.28
N TYR A 106 10.34 -18.97 8.94
CA TYR A 106 9.00 -19.37 9.32
C TYR A 106 8.39 -18.39 10.32
N PHE A 107 9.14 -17.99 11.36
CA PHE A 107 8.68 -16.99 12.32
C PHE A 107 8.38 -15.63 11.65
N TYR A 108 9.19 -15.21 10.67
CA TYR A 108 8.93 -14.04 9.83
C TYR A 108 7.53 -14.07 9.21
N TYR A 109 7.14 -15.21 8.61
CA TYR A 109 5.81 -15.36 8.02
C TYR A 109 4.69 -15.46 9.05
N VAL A 110 4.93 -16.16 10.15
CA VAL A 110 3.97 -16.28 11.25
C VAL A 110 3.67 -14.92 11.88
N LEU A 111 4.70 -14.09 12.07
CA LEU A 111 4.56 -12.74 12.63
C LEU A 111 3.63 -11.87 11.79
N ASN A 112 3.62 -12.09 10.47
CA ASN A 112 2.77 -11.38 9.51
C ASN A 112 1.46 -12.11 9.17
N SER A 113 1.17 -13.21 9.86
CA SER A 113 -0.09 -13.93 9.68
C SER A 113 -1.23 -13.18 10.36
N PRO A 114 -2.47 -13.29 9.84
CA PRO A 114 -3.65 -12.73 10.51
C PRO A 114 -3.79 -13.20 11.97
N PHE A 115 -3.29 -14.40 12.28
CA PHE A 115 -3.32 -14.96 13.62
C PHE A 115 -2.49 -14.13 14.62
N LEU A 116 -1.23 -13.80 14.31
CA LEU A 116 -0.40 -12.98 15.20
C LEU A 116 -0.78 -11.51 15.12
N GLU A 117 -1.14 -11.01 13.94
CA GLU A 117 -1.58 -9.64 13.76
C GLU A 117 -2.79 -9.31 14.65
N ASN A 118 -3.77 -10.22 14.73
CA ASN A 118 -4.93 -10.07 15.60
C ASN A 118 -4.56 -10.16 17.10
N GLN A 119 -3.63 -11.05 17.47
CA GLN A 119 -3.11 -11.13 18.85
C GLN A 119 -2.45 -9.82 19.28
N ILE A 120 -1.68 -9.19 18.40
CA ILE A 120 -1.02 -7.91 18.66
C ILE A 120 -2.06 -6.79 18.72
N LYS A 121 -2.94 -6.66 17.72
CA LYS A 121 -3.96 -5.60 17.64
C LYS A 121 -4.91 -5.59 18.85
N SER A 122 -5.32 -6.75 19.33
CA SER A 122 -6.21 -6.88 20.51
C SER A 122 -5.55 -6.50 21.84
N GLN A 123 -4.22 -6.50 21.90
CA GLN A 123 -3.45 -6.20 23.12
C GLN A 123 -2.73 -4.85 23.06
N GLN A 124 -2.79 -4.14 21.93
CA GLN A 124 -2.20 -2.80 21.75
C GLN A 124 -2.71 -1.83 22.82
N LYS A 125 -1.81 -0.97 23.31
CA LYS A 125 -2.11 0.08 24.29
C LYS A 125 -1.99 1.46 23.67
N GLY A 126 -2.57 2.46 24.33
CA GLY A 126 -2.54 3.86 23.93
C GLY A 126 -3.78 4.30 23.15
N GLY A 127 -4.34 5.47 23.49
CA GLY A 127 -5.52 6.04 22.86
C GLY A 127 -5.20 6.59 21.46
N THR A 128 -4.61 7.79 21.40
CA THR A 128 -4.27 8.46 20.12
C THR A 128 -3.05 7.85 19.43
N GLN A 129 -2.02 7.47 20.21
CA GLN A 129 -0.84 6.77 19.68
C GLN A 129 -0.82 5.35 20.20
N LYS A 130 -1.12 4.40 19.32
CA LYS A 130 -0.99 2.98 19.63
C LYS A 130 0.48 2.62 19.80
N PHE A 131 0.77 1.65 20.66
CA PHE A 131 2.09 1.04 20.82
C PHE A 131 1.98 -0.42 21.29
N VAL A 132 3.04 -1.18 21.02
CA VAL A 132 3.19 -2.57 21.48
C VAL A 132 4.31 -2.63 22.52
N THR A 133 4.01 -3.17 23.69
CA THR A 133 5.00 -3.37 24.76
C THR A 133 5.78 -4.66 24.57
N LEU A 134 7.02 -4.71 25.08
CA LEU A 134 7.80 -5.95 25.13
C LEU A 134 7.09 -7.08 25.87
N LYS A 135 6.29 -6.76 26.90
CA LYS A 135 5.48 -7.76 27.61
C LYS A 135 4.49 -8.46 26.67
N ILE A 136 3.89 -7.75 25.73
CA ILE A 136 2.98 -8.34 24.74
C ILE A 136 3.79 -9.24 23.80
N LEU A 137 4.91 -8.74 23.27
CA LEU A 137 5.76 -9.49 22.34
C LEU A 137 6.35 -10.77 22.94
N ARG A 138 6.61 -10.80 24.26
CA ARG A 138 7.06 -11.98 25.03
C ARG A 138 5.95 -12.99 25.33
N ASN A 139 4.69 -12.60 25.23
CA ASN A 139 3.53 -13.47 25.53
C ASN A 139 2.74 -13.83 24.26
N LEU A 140 3.34 -13.69 23.07
CA LEU A 140 2.70 -14.08 21.82
C LEU A 140 2.62 -15.61 21.78
N LYS A 141 1.46 -16.13 21.38
CA LYS A 141 1.27 -17.57 21.18
C LYS A 141 1.64 -17.91 19.75
N ILE A 142 2.68 -18.71 19.59
CA ILE A 142 3.27 -19.08 18.30
C ILE A 142 2.92 -20.54 17.99
N PRO A 143 2.37 -20.85 16.80
CA PRO A 143 2.25 -22.22 16.34
C PRO A 143 3.64 -22.76 15.96
N LEU A 144 4.06 -23.86 16.60
CA LEU A 144 5.39 -24.44 16.40
C LEU A 144 5.30 -25.89 15.87
N PRO A 145 5.06 -26.09 14.57
CA PRO A 145 5.16 -27.42 13.97
C PRO A 145 6.63 -27.89 13.90
N PRO A 146 6.90 -29.17 13.57
CA PRO A 146 8.26 -29.67 13.39
C PRO A 146 9.08 -28.84 12.39
N LEU A 147 10.40 -28.78 12.60
CA LEU A 147 11.31 -27.91 11.84
C LEU A 147 11.22 -28.11 10.32
N ASP A 148 11.09 -29.35 9.85
CA ASP A 148 10.93 -29.65 8.41
C ASP A 148 9.64 -29.06 7.84
N THR A 149 8.57 -29.08 8.62
CA THR A 149 7.29 -28.46 8.24
C THR A 149 7.43 -26.94 8.21
N GLN A 150 8.12 -26.34 9.18
CA GLN A 150 8.40 -24.90 9.18
C GLN A 150 9.15 -24.47 7.91
N LYS A 151 10.22 -25.20 7.55
CA LYS A 151 11.01 -24.94 6.34
C LYS A 151 10.18 -25.08 5.06
N LYS A 152 9.33 -26.11 4.96
CA LYS A 152 8.41 -26.29 3.82
C LYS A 152 7.42 -25.13 3.68
N ILE A 153 6.80 -24.71 4.79
CA ILE A 153 5.88 -23.57 4.81
C ILE A 153 6.60 -22.31 4.35
N ALA A 154 7.77 -22.02 4.92
CA ALA A 154 8.56 -20.84 4.54
C ALA A 154 8.94 -20.85 3.06
N ALA A 155 9.37 -21.99 2.51
CA ALA A 155 9.73 -22.11 1.09
C ALA A 155 8.55 -21.85 0.14
N ILE A 156 7.34 -22.32 0.48
CA ILE A 156 6.14 -22.06 -0.30
C ILE A 156 5.79 -20.56 -0.28
N LEU A 157 5.85 -19.94 0.90
CA LEU A 157 5.53 -18.52 1.07
C LEU A 157 6.57 -17.61 0.43
N ASP A 158 7.84 -18.02 0.43
CA ASP A 158 8.92 -17.36 -0.28
C ASP A 158 8.66 -17.31 -1.78
N GLU A 159 8.33 -18.45 -2.37
CA GLU A 159 8.07 -18.52 -3.80
C GLU A 159 6.85 -17.68 -4.18
N ALA A 160 5.80 -17.70 -3.35
CA ALA A 160 4.63 -16.85 -3.54
C ALA A 160 4.99 -15.35 -3.47
N ASP A 161 5.81 -14.93 -2.49
CA ASP A 161 6.21 -13.53 -2.38
C ASP A 161 7.13 -13.11 -3.53
N ARG A 162 8.05 -14.00 -3.97
CA ARG A 162 8.91 -13.78 -5.14
C ARG A 162 8.10 -13.53 -6.40
N LEU A 163 7.09 -14.37 -6.67
CA LEU A 163 6.20 -14.21 -7.82
C LEU A 163 5.39 -12.91 -7.74
N ARG A 164 4.91 -12.55 -6.55
CA ARG A 164 4.20 -11.29 -6.32
C ARG A 164 5.09 -10.08 -6.63
N GLN A 165 6.35 -10.10 -6.18
CA GLN A 165 7.32 -9.02 -6.46
C GLN A 165 7.63 -8.92 -7.96
N LEU A 166 7.85 -10.05 -8.64
CA LEU A 166 8.09 -10.08 -10.08
C LEU A 166 6.91 -9.50 -10.87
N ASN A 167 5.67 -9.86 -10.51
CA ASN A 167 4.49 -9.30 -11.14
C ASN A 167 4.38 -7.79 -10.96
N LYS A 168 4.77 -7.27 -9.78
CA LYS A 168 4.78 -5.83 -9.54
C LYS A 168 5.77 -5.11 -10.46
N GLN A 169 6.99 -5.62 -10.59
CA GLN A 169 8.00 -5.08 -11.51
C GLN A 169 7.54 -5.16 -12.97
N LEU A 170 6.85 -6.23 -13.33
CA LEU A 170 6.29 -6.41 -14.67
C LEU A 170 5.21 -5.37 -14.99
N ILE A 171 4.32 -5.06 -14.04
CA ILE A 171 3.33 -3.98 -14.17
C ILE A 171 4.03 -2.63 -14.38
N GLU A 172 5.02 -2.30 -13.55
CA GLU A 172 5.81 -1.06 -13.69
C GLU A 172 6.50 -0.95 -15.06
N THR A 173 6.99 -2.09 -15.58
CA THR A 173 7.60 -2.16 -16.92
C THR A 173 6.58 -1.93 -18.04
N TYR A 174 5.39 -2.52 -17.93
CA TYR A 174 4.32 -2.31 -18.92
C TYR A 174 3.81 -0.87 -18.93
N ASP A 175 3.72 -0.23 -17.77
CA ASP A 175 3.34 1.18 -17.67
C ASP A 175 4.36 2.09 -18.36
N ALA A 176 5.66 1.85 -18.13
CA ALA A 176 6.73 2.59 -18.79
C ALA A 176 6.75 2.35 -20.31
N LEU A 177 6.56 1.10 -20.74
CA LEU A 177 6.46 0.75 -22.16
C LEU A 177 5.28 1.46 -22.83
N THR A 178 4.11 1.50 -22.17
CA THR A 178 2.91 2.18 -22.70
C THR A 178 3.17 3.67 -22.93
N GLN A 179 3.86 4.34 -21.99
CA GLN A 179 4.24 5.75 -22.13
C GLN A 179 5.24 5.95 -23.27
N SER A 180 6.24 5.08 -23.39
CA SER A 180 7.24 5.15 -24.47
C SER A 180 6.61 4.94 -25.84
N LEU A 181 5.76 3.93 -26.00
CA LEU A 181 5.05 3.66 -27.25
C LEU A 181 4.11 4.80 -27.63
N PHE A 182 3.45 5.43 -26.65
CA PHE A 182 2.62 6.61 -26.92
C PHE A 182 3.46 7.76 -27.52
N LEU A 183 4.63 8.03 -26.95
CA LEU A 183 5.54 9.06 -27.47
C LEU A 183 6.11 8.68 -28.84
N GLU A 184 6.44 7.42 -29.09
CA GLU A 184 6.92 6.95 -30.40
C GLU A 184 5.83 7.07 -31.47
N MET A 185 4.61 6.65 -31.16
CA MET A 185 3.49 6.62 -32.11
C MET A 185 2.91 8.00 -32.41
N PHE A 186 2.79 8.86 -31.39
CA PHE A 186 2.09 10.16 -31.50
C PHE A 186 3.02 11.37 -31.42
N GLY A 187 4.30 11.17 -31.06
CA GLY A 187 5.22 12.26 -30.73
C GLY A 187 4.84 12.97 -29.43
N ASP A 188 5.63 13.99 -29.05
CA ASP A 188 5.17 14.94 -28.05
C ASP A 188 4.09 15.85 -28.67
N PRO A 189 2.85 15.83 -28.16
CA PRO A 189 1.75 16.62 -28.72
C PRO A 189 2.00 18.14 -28.65
N VAL A 190 2.87 18.61 -27.74
CA VAL A 190 3.21 20.03 -27.55
C VAL A 190 4.18 20.52 -28.62
N SER A 191 5.26 19.80 -28.87
CA SER A 191 6.18 20.13 -29.97
C SER A 191 5.64 19.72 -31.34
N ASN A 192 4.74 18.72 -31.41
CA ASN A 192 4.14 18.16 -32.63
C ASN A 192 5.19 17.90 -33.73
N PRO A 193 6.21 17.09 -33.45
CA PRO A 193 7.28 16.81 -34.41
C PRO A 193 6.76 16.13 -35.68
N MET A 194 5.64 15.40 -35.56
CA MET A 194 5.00 14.71 -36.68
C MET A 194 4.23 15.65 -37.62
N GLY A 195 4.09 16.94 -37.27
CA GLY A 195 3.45 17.94 -38.11
C GLY A 195 1.96 17.71 -38.34
N TRP A 196 1.28 16.96 -37.45
CA TRP A 196 -0.13 16.64 -37.62
C TRP A 196 -1.02 17.86 -37.43
N GLU A 197 -2.14 17.89 -38.15
CA GLU A 197 -3.09 19.00 -38.12
C GLU A 197 -3.69 19.18 -36.72
N ARG A 198 -3.65 20.41 -36.20
CA ARG A 198 -4.23 20.75 -34.89
C ARG A 198 -5.61 21.38 -35.08
N LYS A 199 -6.62 20.74 -34.51
CA LYS A 199 -8.01 21.23 -34.49
C LYS A 199 -8.51 21.42 -33.07
N SER A 200 -9.39 22.41 -32.89
CA SER A 200 -10.06 22.61 -31.60
C SER A 200 -11.11 21.51 -31.36
N MET A 201 -11.27 21.05 -30.12
CA MET A 201 -12.30 20.06 -29.79
C MET A 201 -13.69 20.52 -30.21
N LYS A 202 -14.01 21.82 -30.07
CA LYS A 202 -15.30 22.40 -30.50
C LYS A 202 -15.61 22.16 -31.98
N SER A 203 -14.58 22.07 -32.83
CA SER A 203 -14.76 21.79 -34.26
C SER A 203 -14.95 20.30 -34.57
N LEU A 204 -14.49 19.41 -33.68
CA LEU A 204 -14.51 17.96 -33.89
C LEU A 204 -15.66 17.26 -33.18
N MET A 205 -16.14 17.82 -32.06
CA MET A 205 -17.12 17.17 -31.20
C MET A 205 -18.07 18.17 -30.55
N LYS A 206 -19.28 17.67 -30.26
CA LYS A 206 -20.28 18.40 -29.48
C LYS A 206 -20.00 18.20 -27.99
N ILE A 207 -19.45 19.22 -27.35
CA ILE A 207 -19.23 19.22 -25.90
C ILE A 207 -20.52 19.64 -25.21
N VAL A 208 -21.02 18.80 -24.30
CA VAL A 208 -22.21 19.10 -23.49
C VAL A 208 -21.88 18.94 -22.02
N ARG A 209 -22.41 19.85 -21.19
CA ARG A 209 -22.39 19.69 -19.74
C ARG A 209 -23.53 18.75 -19.32
N GLY A 210 -23.29 17.94 -18.29
CA GLY A 210 -24.35 17.15 -17.69
C GLY A 210 -25.48 18.00 -17.11
N GLY A 211 -26.61 17.36 -16.81
CA GLY A 211 -27.80 18.02 -16.25
C GLY A 211 -28.43 17.14 -15.18
N SER A 212 -28.73 17.68 -14.01
CA SER A 212 -29.42 16.93 -12.96
C SER A 212 -30.90 17.35 -12.86
N PRO A 213 -31.85 16.39 -12.91
CA PRO A 213 -33.25 16.71 -12.73
C PRO A 213 -33.51 17.04 -11.25
N ARG A 214 -33.65 18.33 -10.91
CA ARG A 214 -33.84 18.77 -9.52
C ARG A 214 -35.32 18.95 -9.16
N PRO A 215 -35.75 18.59 -7.93
CA PRO A 215 -34.98 17.89 -6.89
C PRO A 215 -34.70 16.42 -7.25
N ILE A 216 -33.44 15.98 -7.17
CA ILE A 216 -32.95 14.68 -7.65
C ILE A 216 -33.79 13.50 -7.14
N LYS A 217 -34.10 13.49 -5.85
CA LYS A 217 -34.82 12.38 -5.18
C LYS A 217 -36.15 12.06 -5.84
N ASN A 218 -36.81 13.03 -6.46
CA ASN A 218 -38.12 12.86 -7.09
C ASN A 218 -38.04 12.14 -8.44
N PHE A 219 -36.84 12.00 -9.02
CA PHE A 219 -36.64 11.43 -10.35
C PHE A 219 -35.81 10.14 -10.33
N LEU A 220 -35.41 9.65 -9.15
CA LEU A 220 -34.67 8.39 -9.00
C LEU A 220 -35.58 7.19 -9.23
N GLY A 221 -35.04 6.15 -9.85
CA GLY A 221 -35.75 4.92 -10.18
C GLY A 221 -35.91 4.75 -11.70
N GLY A 222 -36.77 3.85 -12.15
CA GLY A 222 -36.99 3.63 -13.59
C GLY A 222 -35.85 2.88 -14.28
N LYS A 223 -35.75 3.04 -15.60
CA LYS A 223 -34.90 2.22 -16.48
C LYS A 223 -33.78 2.99 -17.17
N ASN A 224 -33.73 4.32 -17.07
CA ASN A 224 -32.73 5.12 -17.78
C ASN A 224 -31.45 5.23 -16.94
N PRO A 225 -30.30 4.70 -17.40
CA PRO A 225 -29.05 4.73 -16.65
C PRO A 225 -28.65 6.16 -16.28
N TRP A 226 -28.23 6.37 -15.04
CA TRP A 226 -27.80 7.68 -14.55
C TRP A 226 -26.35 7.65 -14.10
N ILE A 227 -25.49 8.21 -14.95
CA ILE A 227 -24.04 8.17 -14.85
C ILE A 227 -23.60 9.20 -13.81
N LYS A 228 -23.04 8.70 -12.71
CA LYS A 228 -22.35 9.52 -11.70
C LYS A 228 -20.86 9.23 -11.73
N ILE A 229 -20.12 10.06 -11.00
CA ILE A 229 -18.68 9.86 -10.91
C ILE A 229 -18.31 8.49 -10.32
N GLY A 230 -19.01 8.04 -9.27
CA GLY A 230 -18.70 6.76 -8.63
C GLY A 230 -18.86 5.56 -9.57
N ASP A 231 -19.64 5.69 -10.64
CA ASP A 231 -19.72 4.68 -11.70
C ASP A 231 -18.53 4.78 -12.65
N ALA A 232 -18.09 6.01 -12.95
CA ALA A 232 -16.99 6.25 -13.87
C ALA A 232 -15.62 5.90 -13.25
N THR A 233 -15.37 6.24 -11.99
CA THR A 233 -14.08 5.99 -11.31
C THR A 233 -13.92 4.57 -10.79
N LYS A 234 -14.89 3.69 -11.03
CA LYS A 234 -14.84 2.31 -10.58
C LYS A 234 -14.15 1.44 -11.62
N GLY A 235 -12.95 0.98 -11.28
CA GLY A 235 -12.17 0.05 -12.10
C GLY A 235 -11.34 0.73 -13.19
N ASP A 236 -10.53 -0.09 -13.86
CA ASP A 236 -9.46 0.38 -14.76
C ASP A 236 -9.86 0.34 -16.24
N ASP A 237 -11.03 -0.20 -16.56
CA ASP A 237 -11.53 -0.27 -17.93
C ASP A 237 -11.85 1.13 -18.47
N ILE A 238 -11.46 1.41 -19.71
CA ILE A 238 -11.80 2.63 -20.42
C ILE A 238 -13.31 2.75 -20.71
N TYR A 239 -14.05 1.64 -20.60
CA TYR A 239 -15.47 1.55 -20.88
C TYR A 239 -16.34 1.46 -19.62
N ILE A 240 -17.54 2.05 -19.69
CA ILE A 240 -18.58 1.89 -18.67
C ILE A 240 -19.73 1.11 -19.27
N TYR A 241 -20.13 0.01 -18.61
CA TYR A 241 -21.17 -0.90 -19.10
C TYR A 241 -22.52 -0.75 -18.37
N SER A 242 -22.53 -0.16 -17.17
CA SER A 242 -23.75 0.05 -16.40
C SER A 242 -23.58 1.16 -15.35
N THR A 243 -24.69 1.59 -14.76
CA THR A 243 -24.71 2.56 -13.66
C THR A 243 -25.42 1.97 -12.45
N LYS A 244 -25.03 2.40 -11.25
CA LYS A 244 -25.70 1.99 -10.00
C LYS A 244 -27.12 2.51 -9.91
N GLU A 245 -27.35 3.75 -10.35
CA GLU A 245 -28.64 4.42 -10.26
C GLU A 245 -29.23 4.68 -11.64
N HIS A 246 -30.55 4.83 -11.66
CA HIS A 246 -31.35 5.10 -12.84
C HIS A 246 -32.32 6.24 -12.54
N ILE A 247 -32.84 6.87 -13.59
CA ILE A 247 -33.91 7.88 -13.50
C ILE A 247 -35.15 7.50 -14.31
N ILE A 248 -36.30 7.99 -13.84
CA ILE A 248 -37.60 7.84 -14.53
C ILE A 248 -37.68 8.73 -15.78
N ASP A 249 -38.58 8.42 -16.70
CA ASP A 249 -38.71 9.11 -17.99
C ASP A 249 -38.98 10.62 -17.85
N GLU A 250 -39.68 11.04 -16.80
CA GLU A 250 -39.95 12.45 -16.50
C GLU A 250 -38.67 13.25 -16.23
N GLY A 251 -37.63 12.58 -15.71
CA GLY A 251 -36.30 13.16 -15.46
C GLY A 251 -35.51 13.43 -16.74
N LEU A 252 -35.82 12.74 -17.85
CA LEU A 252 -35.12 12.88 -19.13
C LEU A 252 -35.20 14.31 -19.69
N LYS A 253 -36.33 15.00 -19.44
CA LYS A 253 -36.55 16.39 -19.87
C LYS A 253 -35.65 17.40 -19.15
N LYS A 254 -35.11 17.03 -17.98
CA LYS A 254 -34.30 17.90 -17.10
C LYS A 254 -32.85 17.41 -16.95
N THR A 255 -32.43 16.44 -17.75
CA THR A 255 -31.06 15.89 -17.76
C THR A 255 -30.47 15.92 -19.16
N ARG A 256 -29.21 15.49 -19.29
CA ARG A 256 -28.55 15.30 -20.57
C ARG A 256 -28.45 13.81 -20.88
N LEU A 257 -29.18 13.37 -21.90
CA LEU A 257 -29.04 12.04 -22.48
C LEU A 257 -27.85 12.01 -23.43
N LEU A 258 -27.00 10.99 -23.28
CA LEU A 258 -25.84 10.71 -24.12
C LEU A 258 -26.03 9.38 -24.84
N PRO A 259 -25.75 9.30 -26.15
CA PRO A 259 -25.76 8.03 -26.88
C PRO A 259 -24.59 7.15 -26.46
N GLU A 260 -24.73 5.84 -26.67
CA GLU A 260 -23.62 4.89 -26.59
C GLU A 260 -22.43 5.36 -27.44
N GLY A 261 -21.20 5.13 -26.94
CA GLY A 261 -19.96 5.58 -27.56
C GLY A 261 -19.54 7.00 -27.16
N SER A 262 -20.35 7.72 -26.39
CA SER A 262 -19.97 9.05 -25.91
C SER A 262 -18.80 8.99 -24.93
N LEU A 263 -17.84 9.91 -25.11
CA LEU A 263 -16.78 10.16 -24.15
C LEU A 263 -17.30 11.06 -23.02
N ILE A 264 -17.20 10.57 -21.78
CA ILE A 264 -17.44 11.37 -20.58
C ILE A 264 -16.12 11.83 -19.99
N PHE A 265 -16.07 13.05 -19.47
CA PHE A 265 -14.87 13.66 -18.92
C PHE A 265 -15.19 14.39 -17.61
N ALA A 266 -14.41 14.10 -16.57
CA ALA A 266 -14.50 14.73 -15.27
C ALA A 266 -13.80 16.09 -15.27
N ASN A 267 -14.58 17.15 -15.08
CA ASN A 267 -14.12 18.53 -15.22
C ASN A 267 -13.97 19.32 -13.90
N CYS A 268 -14.09 18.65 -12.73
CA CYS A 268 -13.87 19.29 -11.43
C CYS A 268 -13.54 18.24 -10.34
N GLY A 269 -13.21 18.70 -9.12
CA GLY A 269 -12.99 17.83 -7.95
C GLY A 269 -11.74 16.95 -8.00
N VAL A 270 -11.70 15.97 -7.10
CA VAL A 270 -10.56 15.04 -6.90
C VAL A 270 -10.31 14.08 -8.07
N SER A 271 -11.20 13.99 -9.06
CA SER A 271 -10.95 13.18 -10.28
C SER A 271 -10.98 14.01 -11.57
N LEU A 272 -10.60 15.29 -11.48
CA LEU A 272 -10.30 16.13 -12.65
C LEU A 272 -9.39 15.39 -13.65
N GLY A 273 -9.75 15.41 -14.93
CA GLY A 273 -8.95 14.81 -16.00
C GLY A 273 -9.34 13.36 -16.35
N PHE A 274 -10.21 12.74 -15.56
CA PHE A 274 -10.64 11.36 -15.77
C PHE A 274 -11.61 11.24 -16.96
N ALA A 275 -11.40 10.25 -17.83
CA ALA A 275 -12.23 10.03 -19.02
C ALA A 275 -12.62 8.55 -19.22
N ARG A 276 -13.83 8.32 -19.74
CA ARG A 276 -14.39 6.99 -20.05
C ARG A 276 -15.35 7.04 -21.24
N ILE A 277 -15.56 5.90 -21.91
CA ILE A 277 -16.51 5.76 -23.00
C ILE A 277 -17.70 4.91 -22.54
N ILE A 278 -18.92 5.40 -22.71
CA ILE A 278 -20.13 4.64 -22.30
C ILE A 278 -20.52 3.60 -23.36
N LYS A 279 -20.85 2.38 -22.93
CA LYS A 279 -21.33 1.25 -23.77
C LYS A 279 -22.85 1.05 -23.69
N PHE A 280 -23.55 2.13 -23.33
CA PHE A 280 -25.00 2.19 -23.26
C PHE A 280 -25.44 3.64 -23.43
N GLN A 281 -26.71 3.84 -23.74
CA GLN A 281 -27.34 5.15 -23.72
C GLN A 281 -27.69 5.53 -22.27
N GLY A 282 -27.26 6.71 -21.80
CA GLY A 282 -27.41 7.09 -20.40
C GLY A 282 -27.48 8.59 -20.16
N CYS A 283 -28.01 8.96 -19.00
CA CYS A 283 -28.13 10.35 -18.56
C CYS A 283 -26.93 10.71 -17.68
N ILE A 284 -26.32 11.87 -17.90
CA ILE A 284 -25.13 12.28 -17.15
C ILE A 284 -25.45 13.34 -16.09
N HIS A 285 -24.98 13.08 -14.87
CA HIS A 285 -25.11 13.96 -13.72
C HIS A 285 -24.32 15.27 -13.89
N ASP A 286 -24.85 16.39 -13.36
CA ASP A 286 -24.21 17.71 -13.44
C ASP A 286 -23.46 18.16 -12.20
N ALA A 287 -23.52 17.41 -11.10
CA ALA A 287 -23.05 17.97 -9.84
C ALA A 287 -21.58 18.33 -9.94
N GLY A 288 -21.31 19.60 -9.65
CA GLY A 288 -20.07 19.98 -9.03
C GLY A 288 -19.87 19.03 -7.86
N TRP A 289 -18.76 18.33 -7.92
CA TRP A 289 -18.25 17.43 -6.92
C TRP A 289 -18.52 18.00 -5.53
N PRO A 290 -19.26 17.28 -4.67
CA PRO A 290 -19.24 17.66 -3.27
C PRO A 290 -17.78 17.52 -2.80
N PHE A 291 -17.26 18.62 -2.27
CA PHE A 291 -16.04 18.64 -1.47
C PHE A 291 -16.19 17.74 -0.25
#